data_AF-A0AAV0BZX0-F1
#
_entry.id   AF-A0AAV0BZX0-F1
#
_cell.length_a   1.000
_cell.length_b   1.000
_cell.length_c   1.000
_cell.angle_alpha   90.00
_cell.angle_beta   90.00
_cell.angle_gamma   90.00
#
_symmetry.space_group_name_H-M   'P 1'
#
loop_
_entity.id
_entity.type
_entity.pdbx_description
1 polymer ?
#
loop_
_entity_poly.entity_id
_entity_poly.type
_entity_poly.pdbx_seq_one_letter_code
_entity_poly.pdbx_strand_id
1 'polypeptide(L)'
;METAPAAYPLNAVKVLRGRMIFNRIFALLYAFAIAALLYRHVQTLLRSTASPSFFIHFSMLVADVILAFMWSTAQSYRMRQVTRTEFLGNLEKAVIEEDFPAMDIFICTADPFKEPPMDVVNTALSVMAYDYPPEKISVYVSDDGGSELTLFAFMEAAKFAAHWLPFCRENGVVDRCPAVFFQSACNGRRHTSLDNSQDYLKMMYDNMKERVQHVCEIGMISEEYITDEEAHKIFEKYRTPNFTSQNHHTIIQVLLESASNKDTRGHSMPNLVYVSREKSKSFPHHFKGGALNTLASDAWVLVYVFLFIGANTQHCYDFISTDGTFQRWWSDQRMWLMRALSSYLFVGAEFIINKQVRIPALQGFNLTSKVVDKDQGKRYEQGLFEFGMSSPLFVPLATAAIINVVAFIKAATRVIISKGECWDMFMIQMFLASYGVLNAWPIFQGMMLRSDNGRMPTMITITSSCIATIIYVMFTFWM
;
A
#
# COMPACT_ATOMS: atom_id res chain seq x y z
N MET A 1 -49.58 -33.18 16.88
CA MET A 1 -48.53 -32.14 16.90
C MET A 1 -47.27 -32.78 16.39
N GLU A 2 -46.94 -32.54 15.12
CA GLU A 2 -45.60 -32.86 14.62
C GLU A 2 -44.67 -31.77 15.15
N THR A 3 -43.57 -32.19 15.79
CA THR A 3 -42.50 -31.26 16.18
C THR A 3 -41.75 -30.86 14.92
N ALA A 4 -41.84 -29.58 14.53
CA ALA A 4 -41.06 -29.06 13.42
C ALA A 4 -39.57 -29.44 13.59
N PRO A 5 -38.89 -29.91 12.53
CA PRO A 5 -37.50 -30.36 12.63
C PRO A 5 -36.62 -29.21 13.14
N ALA A 6 -35.72 -29.52 14.08
CA ALA A 6 -34.87 -28.53 14.69
C ALA A 6 -33.96 -27.89 13.62
N ALA A 7 -34.19 -26.60 13.33
CA ALA A 7 -33.48 -25.89 12.28
C ALA A 7 -31.96 -25.93 12.51
N TYR A 8 -31.23 -26.50 11.55
CA TYR A 8 -29.77 -26.59 11.63
C TYR A 8 -29.14 -25.19 11.62
N PRO A 9 -28.20 -24.89 12.53
CA PRO A 9 -27.54 -23.59 12.53
C PRO A 9 -26.69 -23.44 11.27
N LEU A 10 -26.99 -22.42 10.45
CA LEU A 10 -26.19 -22.08 9.27
C LEU A 10 -24.84 -21.45 9.64
N ASN A 11 -24.78 -20.76 10.77
CA ASN A 11 -23.54 -20.22 11.33
C ASN A 11 -23.54 -20.23 12.87
N ALA A 12 -22.38 -19.97 13.46
CA ALA A 12 -22.22 -19.74 14.89
C ALA A 12 -21.19 -18.64 15.18
N VAL A 13 -21.43 -17.86 16.25
CA VAL A 13 -20.54 -16.78 16.70
C VAL A 13 -20.01 -17.09 18.10
N LYS A 14 -18.72 -17.43 18.18
CA LYS A 14 -18.05 -17.81 19.44
C LYS A 14 -17.28 -16.63 20.02
N VAL A 15 -17.70 -16.15 21.19
CA VAL A 15 -17.01 -15.07 21.92
C VAL A 15 -15.77 -15.62 22.63
N LEU A 16 -14.60 -15.00 22.39
CA LEU A 16 -13.33 -15.44 22.97
C LEU A 16 -13.17 -14.98 24.43
N ARG A 17 -13.96 -15.57 25.34
CA ARG A 17 -14.08 -15.14 26.76
C ARG A 17 -12.74 -14.96 27.48
N GLY A 18 -11.77 -15.86 27.29
CA GLY A 18 -10.44 -15.74 27.88
C GLY A 18 -9.68 -14.48 27.42
N ARG A 19 -9.60 -14.26 26.10
CA ARG A 19 -8.99 -13.05 25.52
C ARG A 19 -9.73 -11.78 25.93
N MET A 20 -11.06 -11.82 26.03
CA MET A 20 -11.88 -10.69 26.51
C MET A 20 -11.50 -10.27 27.93
N ILE A 21 -11.34 -11.22 28.85
CA ILE A 21 -10.96 -10.94 30.24
C ILE A 21 -9.52 -10.40 30.30
N PHE A 22 -8.58 -11.06 29.61
CA PHE A 22 -7.18 -10.63 29.52
C PHE A 22 -7.05 -9.20 28.96
N ASN A 23 -7.66 -8.91 27.81
CA ASN A 23 -7.61 -7.60 27.16
C ASN A 23 -8.21 -6.49 28.05
N ARG A 24 -9.25 -6.77 28.83
CA ARG A 24 -9.85 -5.81 29.76
C ARG A 24 -8.93 -5.50 30.94
N ILE A 25 -8.33 -6.52 31.55
CA ILE A 25 -7.38 -6.34 32.65
C ILE A 25 -6.14 -5.58 32.16
N PHE A 26 -5.60 -5.99 31.00
CA PHE A 26 -4.47 -5.30 30.37
C PHE A 26 -4.80 -3.83 30.06
N ALA A 27 -5.96 -3.56 29.44
CA ALA A 27 -6.36 -2.19 29.11
C ALA A 27 -6.51 -1.29 30.35
N LEU A 28 -7.03 -1.81 31.47
CA LEU A 28 -7.11 -1.05 32.72
C LEU A 28 -5.71 -0.71 33.29
N LEU A 29 -4.81 -1.69 33.35
CA LEU A 29 -3.44 -1.48 33.83
C LEU A 29 -2.63 -0.53 32.92
N TYR A 30 -2.78 -0.68 31.61
CA TYR A 30 -2.09 0.14 30.62
C TYR A 30 -2.65 1.57 30.57
N ALA A 31 -3.96 1.76 30.74
CA ALA A 31 -4.56 3.09 30.87
C ALA A 31 -4.07 3.83 32.13
N PHE A 32 -3.86 3.13 33.25
CA PHE A 32 -3.25 3.72 34.45
C PHE A 32 -1.79 4.15 34.20
N ALA A 33 -1.00 3.33 33.49
CA ALA A 33 0.37 3.69 33.11
C ALA A 33 0.43 4.91 32.17
N ILE A 34 -0.48 5.01 31.19
CA ILE A 34 -0.67 6.22 30.35
C ILE A 34 -1.01 7.42 31.24
N ALA A 35 -2.00 7.30 32.12
CA ALA A 35 -2.45 8.41 32.96
C ALA A 35 -1.33 8.94 33.88
N ALA A 36 -0.54 8.04 34.48
CA ALA A 36 0.63 8.41 35.28
C ALA A 36 1.71 9.12 34.45
N LEU A 37 1.97 8.66 33.21
CA LEU A 37 2.92 9.30 32.30
C LEU A 37 2.47 10.71 31.88
N LEU A 38 1.21 10.87 31.45
CA LEU A 38 0.65 12.16 31.04
C LEU A 38 0.61 13.14 32.22
N TYR A 39 0.26 12.68 33.42
CA TYR A 39 0.30 13.48 34.64
C TYR A 39 1.73 13.98 34.96
N ARG A 40 2.75 13.13 34.84
CA ARG A 40 4.16 13.52 35.00
C ARG A 40 4.56 14.58 33.98
N HIS A 41 4.21 14.44 32.70
CA HIS A 41 4.51 15.46 31.69
C HIS A 41 3.91 16.82 32.02
N VAL A 42 2.64 16.86 32.45
CA VAL A 42 1.99 18.10 32.89
C VAL A 42 2.70 18.68 34.12
N GLN A 43 3.07 17.86 35.11
CA GLN A 43 3.85 18.33 36.26
C GLN A 43 5.23 18.91 35.86
N THR A 44 5.95 18.26 34.95
CA THR A 44 7.27 18.73 34.50
C THR A 44 7.15 20.02 33.68
N LEU A 45 6.13 20.12 32.82
CA LEU A 45 5.85 21.32 32.03
C LEU A 45 5.54 22.52 32.93
N LEU A 46 4.68 22.34 33.95
CA LEU A 46 4.34 23.35 34.95
C LEU A 46 5.52 23.77 35.85
N ARG A 47 6.58 22.97 35.93
CA ARG A 47 7.80 23.25 36.71
C ARG A 47 8.99 23.72 35.85
N SER A 48 8.84 23.72 34.52
CA SER A 48 9.94 24.03 33.60
C SER A 48 10.18 25.54 33.49
N THR A 49 11.18 26.05 34.21
CA THR A 49 11.58 27.46 34.18
C THR A 49 12.40 27.86 32.95
N ALA A 50 12.94 26.88 32.20
CA ALA A 50 13.80 27.11 31.04
C ALA A 50 13.04 26.89 29.72
N SER A 51 13.07 27.89 28.84
CA SER A 51 12.37 27.89 27.54
C SER A 51 12.68 26.65 26.66
N PRO A 52 13.95 26.23 26.42
CA PRO A 52 14.22 25.02 25.63
C PRO A 52 13.65 23.74 26.25
N SER A 53 13.74 23.61 27.58
CA SER A 53 13.17 22.49 28.33
C SER A 53 11.65 22.45 28.20
N PHE A 54 10.97 23.60 28.26
CA PHE A 54 9.53 23.70 28.07
C PHE A 54 9.09 23.16 26.70
N PHE A 55 9.74 23.59 25.60
CA PHE A 55 9.39 23.12 24.26
C PHE A 55 9.63 21.61 24.04
N ILE A 56 10.69 21.04 24.63
CA ILE A 56 10.95 19.59 24.57
C ILE A 56 9.84 18.82 25.30
N HIS A 57 9.53 19.18 26.55
CA HIS A 57 8.50 18.49 27.34
C HIS A 57 7.09 18.68 26.77
N PHE A 58 6.79 19.85 26.19
CA PHE A 58 5.54 20.09 25.46
C PHE A 58 5.43 19.18 24.23
N SER A 59 6.50 19.06 23.44
CA SER A 59 6.51 18.20 22.24
C SER A 59 6.35 16.71 22.59
N MET A 60 6.99 16.26 23.68
CA MET A 60 6.80 14.91 24.22
C MET A 60 5.36 14.69 24.71
N LEU A 61 4.77 15.64 25.45
CA LEU A 61 3.38 15.57 25.89
C LEU A 61 2.42 15.45 24.69
N VAL A 62 2.60 16.24 23.63
CA VAL A 62 1.78 16.15 22.42
C VAL A 62 1.92 14.78 21.75
N ALA A 63 3.13 14.25 21.63
CA ALA A 63 3.37 12.92 21.07
C ALA A 63 2.73 11.80 21.90
N ASP A 64 2.92 11.80 23.22
CA ASP A 64 2.37 10.79 24.13
C ASP A 64 0.83 10.89 24.24
N VAL A 65 0.23 12.08 24.10
CA VAL A 65 -1.24 12.25 23.97
C VAL A 65 -1.76 11.65 22.66
N ILE A 66 -1.08 11.86 21.54
CA ILE A 66 -1.48 11.29 20.25
C ILE A 66 -1.35 9.75 20.28
N LEU A 67 -0.27 9.22 20.85
CA LEU A 67 -0.09 7.78 21.08
C LEU A 67 -1.17 7.19 22.00
N ALA A 68 -1.50 7.88 23.10
CA ALA A 68 -2.58 7.47 24.00
C ALA A 68 -3.95 7.46 23.32
N PHE A 69 -4.25 8.45 22.47
CA PHE A 69 -5.50 8.50 21.69
C PHE A 69 -5.60 7.37 20.66
N MET A 70 -4.54 7.11 19.89
CA MET A 70 -4.49 6.00 18.95
C MET A 70 -4.60 4.64 19.66
N TRP A 71 -3.93 4.47 20.81
CA TRP A 71 -4.05 3.26 21.62
C TRP A 71 -5.48 3.07 22.17
N SER A 72 -6.09 4.14 22.70
CA SER A 72 -7.42 4.11 23.31
C SER A 72 -8.50 3.75 22.29
N THR A 73 -8.49 4.40 21.13
CA THR A 73 -9.40 4.10 20.01
C THR A 73 -9.22 2.66 19.52
N ALA A 74 -7.98 2.15 19.45
CA ALA A 74 -7.68 0.77 19.07
C ALA A 74 -8.12 -0.30 20.11
N GLN A 75 -8.34 0.05 21.39
CA GLN A 75 -8.86 -0.93 22.36
C GLN A 75 -10.31 -1.35 22.08
N SER A 76 -11.10 -0.55 21.35
CA SER A 76 -12.48 -0.88 20.96
C SER A 76 -12.59 -2.26 20.30
N TYR A 77 -11.70 -2.56 19.35
CA TYR A 77 -11.61 -3.84 18.64
C TYR A 77 -11.21 -5.03 19.56
N ARG A 78 -10.49 -4.76 20.65
CA ARG A 78 -9.98 -5.78 21.59
C ARG A 78 -10.97 -6.16 22.68
N MET A 79 -11.93 -5.28 23.00
CA MET A 79 -12.86 -5.42 24.12
C MET A 79 -13.86 -6.59 24.03
N ARG A 80 -14.12 -7.11 22.82
CA ARG A 80 -15.00 -8.27 22.56
C ARG A 80 -14.66 -8.96 21.23
N GLN A 81 -13.49 -9.59 21.14
CA GLN A 81 -13.14 -10.45 20.00
C GLN A 81 -14.12 -11.64 19.86
N VAL A 82 -14.51 -11.95 18.61
CA VAL A 82 -15.41 -13.06 18.26
C VAL A 82 -14.87 -13.81 17.04
N THR A 83 -15.08 -15.13 17.02
CA THR A 83 -14.87 -15.99 15.84
C THR A 83 -16.23 -16.33 15.24
N ARG A 84 -16.32 -16.34 13.90
CA ARG A 84 -17.48 -16.86 13.17
C ARG A 84 -17.13 -18.20 12.53
N THR A 85 -18.10 -19.09 12.41
CA THR A 85 -17.99 -20.37 11.71
C THR A 85 -19.27 -20.61 10.92
N GLU A 86 -19.16 -20.75 9.61
CA GLU A 86 -20.26 -21.05 8.70
C GLU A 86 -20.35 -22.56 8.45
N PHE A 87 -21.54 -23.11 8.19
CA PHE A 87 -21.80 -24.54 8.05
C PHE A 87 -22.47 -24.87 6.71
N LEU A 88 -21.70 -24.98 5.62
CA LEU A 88 -22.23 -25.20 4.26
C LEU A 88 -23.11 -26.47 4.17
N GLY A 89 -22.65 -27.59 4.75
CA GLY A 89 -23.43 -28.83 4.82
C GLY A 89 -24.70 -28.76 5.70
N ASN A 90 -25.04 -27.61 6.28
CA ASN A 90 -26.37 -27.32 6.85
C ASN A 90 -27.22 -26.45 5.92
N LEU A 91 -26.60 -25.62 5.06
CA LEU A 91 -27.29 -24.81 4.05
C LEU A 91 -27.99 -25.68 3.01
N GLU A 92 -27.27 -26.67 2.47
CA GLU A 92 -27.77 -27.73 1.55
C GLU A 92 -29.01 -28.48 2.09
N LYS A 93 -29.21 -28.47 3.41
CA LYS A 93 -30.32 -29.16 4.10
C LYS A 93 -31.46 -28.23 4.53
N ALA A 94 -31.26 -26.93 4.41
CA ALA A 94 -32.16 -25.90 4.94
C ALA A 94 -32.74 -24.97 3.86
N VAL A 95 -32.08 -24.88 2.70
CA VAL A 95 -32.46 -24.04 1.57
C VAL A 95 -32.21 -24.82 0.27
N ILE A 96 -33.19 -24.85 -0.63
CA ILE A 96 -33.05 -25.47 -1.95
C ILE A 96 -32.28 -24.50 -2.86
N GLU A 97 -31.48 -24.99 -3.80
CA GLU A 97 -30.74 -24.13 -4.75
C GLU A 97 -31.68 -23.19 -5.53
N GLU A 98 -32.91 -23.63 -5.81
CA GLU A 98 -34.00 -22.82 -6.39
C GLU A 98 -34.40 -21.60 -5.55
N ASP A 99 -34.21 -21.63 -4.22
CA ASP A 99 -34.48 -20.51 -3.30
C ASP A 99 -33.26 -19.58 -3.09
N PHE A 100 -32.08 -19.92 -3.59
CA PHE A 100 -30.89 -19.07 -3.44
C PHE A 100 -31.11 -17.67 -4.06
N PRO A 101 -30.60 -16.57 -3.45
CA PRO A 101 -30.73 -15.23 -4.00
C PRO A 101 -29.89 -15.06 -5.28
N ALA A 102 -30.31 -14.15 -6.16
CA ALA A 102 -29.44 -13.66 -7.23
C ALA A 102 -28.24 -12.88 -6.65
N MET A 103 -27.09 -12.97 -7.32
CA MET A 103 -25.82 -12.41 -6.89
C MET A 103 -25.15 -11.65 -8.05
N ASP A 104 -25.13 -10.33 -7.93
CA ASP A 104 -24.46 -9.42 -8.86
C ASP A 104 -23.02 -9.16 -8.39
N ILE A 105 -22.04 -9.41 -9.25
CA ILE A 105 -20.61 -9.28 -8.94
C ILE A 105 -19.97 -8.26 -9.88
N PHE A 106 -19.42 -7.20 -9.30
CA PHE A 106 -18.84 -6.06 -10.02
C PHE A 106 -17.31 -6.14 -10.04
N ILE A 107 -16.73 -6.06 -11.23
CA ILE A 107 -15.28 -6.03 -11.48
C ILE A 107 -14.97 -4.69 -12.16
N CYS A 108 -14.24 -3.81 -11.48
CA CYS A 108 -13.83 -2.52 -12.04
C CYS A 108 -12.36 -2.55 -12.45
N THR A 109 -12.06 -2.05 -13.64
CA THR A 109 -10.70 -1.69 -14.11
C THR A 109 -10.70 -0.23 -14.60
N ALA A 110 -9.54 0.38 -14.71
CA ALA A 110 -9.39 1.81 -15.02
C ALA A 110 -8.23 2.16 -15.97
N ASP A 111 -7.31 1.22 -16.25
CA ASP A 111 -6.16 1.44 -17.14
C ASP A 111 -5.57 0.07 -17.55
N PRO A 112 -5.57 -0.32 -18.84
CA PRO A 112 -5.16 -1.65 -19.29
C PRO A 112 -3.64 -1.91 -19.21
N PHE A 113 -2.82 -0.87 -19.05
CA PHE A 113 -1.36 -0.99 -18.92
C PHE A 113 -0.94 -1.10 -17.44
N LYS A 114 -1.76 -0.59 -16.53
CA LYS A 114 -1.59 -0.71 -15.08
C LYS A 114 -2.31 -1.92 -14.50
N GLU A 115 -3.42 -2.32 -15.12
CA GLU A 115 -4.29 -3.42 -14.73
C GLU A 115 -4.55 -4.31 -15.95
N PRO A 116 -3.63 -5.25 -16.27
CA PRO A 116 -3.65 -5.99 -17.54
C PRO A 116 -5.00 -6.67 -17.80
N PRO A 117 -5.58 -6.53 -19.02
CA PRO A 117 -6.83 -7.18 -19.37
C PRO A 117 -6.87 -8.69 -19.07
N MET A 118 -5.73 -9.38 -19.19
CA MET A 118 -5.60 -10.80 -18.87
C MET A 118 -5.80 -11.10 -17.37
N ASP A 119 -5.41 -10.20 -16.45
CA ASP A 119 -5.61 -10.38 -15.01
C ASP A 119 -7.08 -10.10 -14.62
N VAL A 120 -7.70 -9.10 -15.26
CA VAL A 120 -9.14 -8.79 -15.13
C VAL A 120 -9.99 -9.96 -15.68
N VAL A 121 -9.61 -10.51 -16.84
CA VAL A 121 -10.22 -11.70 -17.44
C VAL A 121 -10.06 -12.94 -16.56
N ASN A 122 -8.86 -13.21 -16.03
CA ASN A 122 -8.64 -14.34 -15.10
C ASN A 122 -9.51 -14.21 -13.84
N THR A 123 -9.69 -12.98 -13.33
CA THR A 123 -10.59 -12.69 -12.21
C THR A 123 -12.05 -12.99 -12.58
N ALA A 124 -12.52 -12.50 -13.73
CA ALA A 124 -13.88 -12.72 -14.20
C ALA A 124 -14.18 -14.21 -14.47
N LEU A 125 -13.29 -14.94 -15.15
CA LEU A 125 -13.44 -16.37 -15.41
C LEU A 125 -13.47 -17.21 -14.12
N SER A 126 -12.67 -16.82 -13.12
CA SER A 126 -12.69 -17.45 -11.78
C SER A 126 -14.04 -17.25 -11.08
N VAL A 127 -14.62 -16.05 -11.17
CA VAL A 127 -15.92 -15.69 -10.60
C VAL A 127 -17.08 -16.39 -11.33
N MET A 128 -17.08 -16.40 -12.66
CA MET A 128 -18.11 -17.08 -13.47
C MET A 128 -18.13 -18.60 -13.26
N ALA A 129 -17.05 -19.18 -12.72
CA ALA A 129 -16.93 -20.61 -12.40
C ALA A 129 -17.35 -20.98 -10.96
N TYR A 130 -17.85 -20.03 -10.15
CA TYR A 130 -18.27 -20.28 -8.76
C TYR A 130 -19.29 -21.41 -8.62
N ASP A 131 -19.30 -22.06 -7.44
CA ASP A 131 -20.31 -23.07 -7.06
C ASP A 131 -21.64 -22.38 -6.74
N TYR A 132 -22.43 -22.12 -7.78
CA TYR A 132 -23.73 -21.48 -7.68
C TYR A 132 -24.57 -21.75 -8.95
N PRO A 133 -25.92 -21.67 -8.86
CA PRO A 133 -26.77 -21.75 -10.05
C PRO A 133 -26.42 -20.64 -11.07
N PRO A 134 -26.06 -20.96 -12.33
CA PRO A 134 -25.55 -19.99 -13.30
C PRO A 134 -26.53 -18.88 -13.67
N GLU A 135 -27.83 -19.18 -13.68
CA GLU A 135 -28.92 -18.23 -13.90
C GLU A 135 -29.12 -17.24 -12.73
N LYS A 136 -28.32 -17.37 -11.66
CA LYS A 136 -28.33 -16.50 -10.48
C LYS A 136 -27.03 -15.72 -10.27
N ILE A 137 -25.97 -15.95 -11.07
CA ILE A 137 -24.77 -15.11 -11.06
C ILE A 137 -24.80 -14.16 -12.26
N SER A 138 -24.74 -12.86 -11.98
CA SER A 138 -24.46 -11.84 -12.99
C SER A 138 -23.09 -11.23 -12.73
N VAL A 139 -22.20 -11.23 -13.73
CA VAL A 139 -20.87 -10.60 -13.63
C VAL A 139 -20.83 -9.35 -14.49
N TYR A 140 -20.60 -8.21 -13.87
CA TYR A 140 -20.55 -6.90 -14.50
C TYR A 140 -19.10 -6.38 -14.51
N VAL A 141 -18.62 -5.96 -15.68
CA VAL A 141 -17.29 -5.36 -15.85
C VAL A 141 -17.45 -3.87 -16.14
N SER A 142 -16.92 -3.02 -15.27
CA SER A 142 -16.75 -1.58 -15.52
C SER A 142 -15.32 -1.34 -15.99
N ASP A 143 -15.14 -0.76 -17.18
CA ASP A 143 -13.85 -0.22 -17.61
C ASP A 143 -13.92 1.30 -17.63
N ASP A 144 -13.50 1.90 -16.53
CA ASP A 144 -13.42 3.36 -16.33
C ASP A 144 -12.34 3.98 -17.24
N GLY A 145 -11.43 3.16 -17.80
CA GLY A 145 -10.45 3.54 -18.81
C GLY A 145 -10.95 3.43 -20.26
N GLY A 146 -12.11 2.81 -20.48
CA GLY A 146 -12.78 2.72 -21.78
C GLY A 146 -11.96 2.03 -22.88
N SER A 147 -11.20 0.98 -22.56
CA SER A 147 -10.19 0.44 -23.46
C SER A 147 -10.68 -0.67 -24.39
N GLU A 148 -10.39 -0.50 -25.68
CA GLU A 148 -10.55 -1.54 -26.71
C GLU A 148 -9.75 -2.82 -26.38
N LEU A 149 -8.63 -2.71 -25.66
CA LEU A 149 -7.83 -3.85 -25.20
C LEU A 149 -8.57 -4.69 -24.16
N THR A 150 -9.25 -4.02 -23.22
CA THR A 150 -10.12 -4.69 -22.23
C THR A 150 -11.26 -5.40 -22.95
N LEU A 151 -11.97 -4.69 -23.83
CA LEU A 151 -13.09 -5.23 -24.59
C LEU A 151 -12.68 -6.45 -25.44
N PHE A 152 -11.58 -6.35 -26.19
CA PHE A 152 -11.06 -7.45 -27.00
C PHE A 152 -10.68 -8.67 -26.15
N ALA A 153 -9.99 -8.48 -25.02
CA ALA A 153 -9.64 -9.56 -24.11
C ALA A 153 -10.89 -10.26 -23.56
N PHE A 154 -11.96 -9.51 -23.23
CA PHE A 154 -13.23 -10.08 -22.82
C PHE A 154 -13.99 -10.80 -23.96
N MET A 155 -13.86 -10.37 -25.22
CA MET A 155 -14.41 -11.07 -26.38
C MET A 155 -13.73 -12.42 -26.64
N GLU A 156 -12.40 -12.53 -26.50
CA GLU A 156 -11.72 -13.83 -26.57
C GLU A 156 -12.01 -14.68 -25.31
N ALA A 157 -12.07 -14.06 -24.12
CA ALA A 157 -12.41 -14.74 -22.87
C ALA A 157 -13.80 -15.38 -22.91
N ALA A 158 -14.80 -14.75 -23.53
CA ALA A 158 -16.13 -15.32 -23.69
C ALA A 158 -16.13 -16.62 -24.52
N LYS A 159 -15.25 -16.72 -25.53
CA LYS A 159 -15.06 -17.93 -26.33
C LYS A 159 -14.40 -19.04 -25.50
N PHE A 160 -13.41 -18.69 -24.68
CA PHE A 160 -12.76 -19.64 -23.76
C PHE A 160 -13.70 -20.11 -22.63
N ALA A 161 -14.53 -19.20 -22.09
CA ALA A 161 -15.50 -19.48 -21.03
C ALA A 161 -16.48 -20.61 -21.39
N ALA A 162 -16.92 -20.67 -22.66
CA ALA A 162 -17.81 -21.71 -23.16
C ALA A 162 -17.25 -23.14 -22.98
N HIS A 163 -15.93 -23.29 -22.90
CA HIS A 163 -15.25 -24.57 -22.63
C HIS A 163 -14.73 -24.69 -21.19
N TRP A 164 -14.30 -23.57 -20.59
CA TRP A 164 -13.74 -23.53 -19.23
C TRP A 164 -14.77 -23.74 -18.12
N LEU A 165 -15.96 -23.12 -18.23
CA LEU A 165 -16.96 -23.13 -17.16
C LEU A 165 -17.61 -24.53 -16.96
N PRO A 166 -17.96 -25.30 -18.01
CA PRO A 166 -18.39 -26.68 -17.83
C PRO A 166 -17.29 -27.56 -17.23
N PHE A 167 -16.05 -27.46 -17.74
CA PHE A 167 -14.90 -28.21 -17.22
C PHE A 167 -14.67 -27.97 -15.73
N CYS A 168 -14.77 -26.72 -15.25
CA CYS A 168 -14.65 -26.41 -13.83
C CYS A 168 -15.69 -27.11 -12.96
N ARG A 169 -16.95 -27.13 -13.41
CA ARG A 169 -18.08 -27.73 -12.67
C ARG A 169 -18.00 -29.25 -12.67
N GLU A 170 -17.80 -29.86 -13.84
CA GLU A 170 -17.76 -31.32 -14.02
C GLU A 170 -16.59 -31.98 -13.28
N ASN A 171 -15.46 -31.27 -13.14
CA ASN A 171 -14.23 -31.80 -12.53
C ASN A 171 -13.97 -31.26 -11.11
N GLY A 172 -14.93 -30.52 -10.52
CA GLY A 172 -14.82 -30.00 -9.15
C GLY A 172 -13.62 -29.08 -8.93
N VAL A 173 -13.27 -28.25 -9.92
CA VAL A 173 -12.04 -27.44 -9.92
C VAL A 173 -12.07 -26.40 -8.80
N VAL A 174 -11.18 -26.55 -7.82
CA VAL A 174 -11.05 -25.63 -6.68
C VAL A 174 -10.41 -24.31 -7.13
N ASP A 175 -9.26 -24.38 -7.80
CA ASP A 175 -8.50 -23.25 -8.31
C ASP A 175 -9.09 -22.75 -9.65
N ARG A 176 -10.25 -22.08 -9.58
CA ARG A 176 -11.08 -21.65 -10.72
C ARG A 176 -10.45 -20.60 -11.65
N CYS A 177 -9.38 -19.94 -11.22
CA CYS A 177 -8.62 -18.99 -12.03
C CYS A 177 -7.70 -19.73 -13.02
N PRO A 178 -7.88 -19.60 -14.35
CA PRO A 178 -7.11 -20.36 -15.34
C PRO A 178 -5.59 -20.24 -15.18
N ALA A 179 -5.08 -19.03 -14.95
CA ALA A 179 -3.66 -18.79 -14.71
C ALA A 179 -3.10 -19.62 -13.54
N VAL A 180 -3.83 -19.64 -12.41
CA VAL A 180 -3.42 -20.38 -11.20
C VAL A 180 -3.56 -21.88 -11.42
N PHE A 181 -4.65 -22.33 -12.05
CA PHE A 181 -4.89 -23.73 -12.37
C PHE A 181 -3.76 -24.32 -13.20
N PHE A 182 -3.49 -23.75 -14.38
CA PHE A 182 -2.47 -24.28 -15.29
C PHE A 182 -1.05 -24.14 -14.71
N GLN A 183 -0.77 -23.11 -13.90
CA GLN A 183 0.50 -23.00 -13.17
C GLN A 183 0.66 -24.10 -12.10
N SER A 184 -0.40 -24.43 -11.36
CA SER A 184 -0.39 -25.49 -10.34
C SER A 184 -0.26 -26.89 -10.94
N ALA A 185 -0.93 -27.16 -12.07
CA ALA A 185 -0.86 -28.44 -12.80
C ALA A 185 0.55 -28.72 -13.35
N CYS A 186 1.29 -27.68 -13.77
CA CYS A 186 2.69 -27.81 -14.16
C CYS A 186 3.59 -28.25 -12.99
N ASN A 187 3.22 -27.91 -11.75
CA ASN A 187 4.02 -28.18 -10.54
C ASN A 187 3.72 -29.54 -9.87
N GLY A 188 3.11 -30.48 -10.60
CA GLY A 188 3.01 -31.89 -10.20
C GLY A 188 1.66 -32.37 -9.66
N ARG A 189 0.65 -31.50 -9.54
CA ARG A 189 -0.74 -31.91 -9.28
C ARG A 189 -1.47 -32.21 -10.61
N ARG A 190 -1.17 -33.36 -11.23
CA ARG A 190 -1.99 -33.88 -12.35
C ARG A 190 -2.98 -34.93 -11.86
N HIS A 191 -4.25 -34.78 -12.24
CA HIS A 191 -5.22 -35.87 -12.16
C HIS A 191 -5.05 -36.75 -13.41
N THR A 192 -4.61 -38.00 -13.22
CA THR A 192 -4.09 -38.91 -14.25
C THR A 192 -5.13 -39.47 -15.24
N SER A 193 -6.31 -38.87 -15.32
CA SER A 193 -7.45 -39.32 -16.14
C SER A 193 -7.97 -38.25 -17.13
N LEU A 194 -7.37 -37.06 -17.17
CA LEU A 194 -7.91 -35.88 -17.88
C LEU A 194 -6.95 -35.20 -18.88
N ASP A 195 -5.72 -35.72 -19.05
CA ASP A 195 -4.61 -35.08 -19.80
C ASP A 195 -5.08 -34.50 -21.16
N ASN A 196 -5.74 -35.29 -22.02
CA ASN A 196 -6.16 -34.83 -23.37
C ASN A 196 -7.05 -33.58 -23.37
N SER A 197 -8.05 -33.52 -22.48
CA SER A 197 -8.97 -32.38 -22.39
C SER A 197 -8.31 -31.19 -21.70
N GLN A 198 -7.45 -31.46 -20.71
CA GLN A 198 -6.69 -30.44 -20.00
C GLN A 198 -5.64 -29.77 -20.91
N ASP A 199 -4.94 -30.53 -21.75
CA ASP A 199 -3.95 -30.02 -22.71
C ASP A 199 -4.61 -29.22 -23.84
N TYR A 200 -5.81 -29.63 -24.31
CA TYR A 200 -6.59 -28.85 -25.27
C TYR A 200 -7.02 -27.50 -24.68
N LEU A 201 -7.58 -27.48 -23.46
CA LEU A 201 -7.95 -26.25 -22.76
C LEU A 201 -6.73 -25.36 -22.49
N LYS A 202 -5.59 -25.94 -22.12
CA LYS A 202 -4.33 -25.21 -21.95
C LYS A 202 -3.85 -24.58 -23.25
N MET A 203 -3.89 -25.31 -24.37
CA MET A 203 -3.54 -24.77 -25.69
C MET A 203 -4.45 -23.61 -26.08
N MET A 204 -5.75 -23.67 -25.81
CA MET A 204 -6.67 -22.53 -26.02
C MET A 204 -6.32 -21.33 -25.14
N TYR A 205 -6.02 -21.56 -23.86
CA TYR A 205 -5.63 -20.51 -22.92
C TYR A 205 -4.32 -19.82 -23.32
N ASP A 206 -3.27 -20.59 -23.63
CA ASP A 206 -1.99 -20.05 -24.04
C ASP A 206 -2.09 -19.30 -25.39
N ASN A 207 -2.89 -19.79 -26.36
CA ASN A 207 -3.12 -19.07 -27.63
C ASN A 207 -3.89 -17.74 -27.46
N MET A 208 -4.92 -17.73 -26.60
CA MET A 208 -5.64 -16.49 -26.23
C MET A 208 -4.69 -15.48 -25.59
N LYS A 209 -3.87 -15.95 -24.64
CA LYS A 209 -2.89 -15.14 -23.92
C LYS A 209 -1.83 -14.57 -24.86
N GLU A 210 -1.25 -15.36 -25.77
CA GLU A 210 -0.27 -14.88 -26.76
C GLU A 210 -0.85 -13.78 -27.66
N ARG A 211 -2.11 -13.90 -28.12
CA ARG A 211 -2.78 -12.84 -28.89
C ARG A 211 -2.93 -11.54 -28.09
N VAL A 212 -3.40 -11.62 -26.85
CA VAL A 212 -3.60 -10.44 -25.99
C VAL A 212 -2.25 -9.79 -25.67
N GLN A 213 -1.21 -10.58 -25.37
CA GLN A 213 0.13 -10.06 -25.09
C GLN A 213 0.76 -9.41 -26.33
N HIS A 214 0.65 -10.03 -27.51
CA HIS A 214 1.16 -9.46 -28.77
C HIS A 214 0.54 -8.10 -29.10
N VAL A 215 -0.76 -7.91 -28.87
CA VAL A 215 -1.43 -6.60 -29.06
C VAL A 215 -0.96 -5.57 -28.01
N CYS A 216 -0.69 -6.01 -26.77
CA CYS A 216 -0.16 -5.13 -25.72
C CYS A 216 1.31 -4.72 -25.94
N GLU A 217 2.13 -5.59 -26.53
CA GLU A 217 3.57 -5.36 -26.74
C GLU A 217 3.87 -4.36 -27.88
N ILE A 218 2.98 -4.18 -28.85
CA ILE A 218 3.19 -3.31 -30.02
C ILE A 218 3.23 -1.82 -29.66
N GLY A 219 2.40 -1.36 -28.71
CA GLY A 219 2.47 -0.05 -28.06
C GLY A 219 2.19 1.21 -28.90
N MET A 220 2.46 1.25 -30.21
CA MET A 220 2.23 2.39 -31.11
C MET A 220 1.99 1.97 -32.58
N ILE A 221 1.54 2.92 -33.41
CA ILE A 221 1.35 2.79 -34.86
C ILE A 221 2.57 3.39 -35.59
N SER A 222 2.94 2.84 -36.76
CA SER A 222 4.08 3.30 -37.57
C SER A 222 3.80 4.58 -38.39
N GLU A 223 4.86 5.31 -38.76
CA GLU A 223 4.77 6.58 -39.52
C GLU A 223 4.28 6.44 -40.99
N GLU A 224 3.87 5.25 -41.45
CA GLU A 224 3.25 5.06 -42.78
C GLU A 224 1.77 5.52 -42.86
N TYR A 225 1.14 5.85 -41.73
CA TYR A 225 -0.30 6.14 -41.65
C TYR A 225 -0.68 7.61 -41.44
N ILE A 226 0.28 8.55 -41.48
CA ILE A 226 0.01 9.99 -41.31
C ILE A 226 -0.21 10.65 -42.69
N THR A 227 -1.45 10.62 -43.17
CA THR A 227 -1.84 11.12 -44.50
C THR A 227 -2.44 12.55 -44.51
N ASP A 228 -2.56 13.21 -43.35
CA ASP A 228 -3.29 14.47 -43.20
C ASP A 228 -2.39 15.66 -42.81
N GLU A 229 -2.50 16.79 -43.54
CA GLU A 229 -1.59 17.93 -43.41
C GLU A 229 -1.76 18.72 -42.10
N GLU A 230 -2.97 18.75 -41.53
CA GLU A 230 -3.21 19.53 -40.30
C GLU A 230 -2.53 18.91 -39.08
N ALA A 231 -2.46 17.57 -39.02
CA ALA A 231 -1.74 16.85 -37.97
C ALA A 231 -0.25 17.22 -37.94
N HIS A 232 0.39 17.36 -39.11
CA HIS A 232 1.80 17.73 -39.24
C HIS A 232 2.10 19.10 -38.61
N LYS A 233 1.27 20.10 -38.91
CA LYS A 233 1.39 21.49 -38.41
C LYS A 233 1.17 21.62 -36.90
N ILE A 234 0.48 20.66 -36.26
CA ILE A 234 0.29 20.62 -34.80
C ILE A 234 1.55 20.14 -34.08
N PHE A 235 2.22 19.11 -34.60
CA PHE A 235 3.40 18.53 -33.95
C PHE A 235 4.70 19.33 -34.18
N GLU A 236 4.81 20.12 -35.26
CA GLU A 236 5.95 21.03 -35.46
C GLU A 236 6.15 22.02 -34.30
N LYS A 237 5.06 22.56 -33.72
CA LYS A 237 5.12 23.50 -32.58
C LYS A 237 5.94 22.96 -31.40
N TYR A 238 5.83 21.66 -31.14
CA TYR A 238 6.51 20.96 -30.05
C TYR A 238 7.95 20.54 -30.38
N ARG A 239 8.38 20.60 -31.65
CA ARG A 239 9.74 20.27 -32.11
C ARG A 239 10.67 21.48 -32.18
N THR A 240 10.25 22.65 -31.68
CA THR A 240 11.06 23.89 -31.70
C THR A 240 12.16 23.89 -30.61
N PRO A 241 13.39 24.39 -30.91
CA PRO A 241 14.57 24.13 -30.06
C PRO A 241 14.58 24.83 -28.69
N ASN A 242 13.65 25.76 -28.43
CA ASN A 242 13.52 26.45 -27.14
C ASN A 242 12.43 25.84 -26.23
N PHE A 243 11.69 24.81 -26.68
CA PHE A 243 10.59 24.23 -25.91
C PHE A 243 11.10 23.25 -24.84
N THR A 244 10.84 23.54 -23.56
CA THR A 244 11.18 22.63 -22.44
C THR A 244 10.08 22.61 -21.38
N SER A 245 9.97 21.51 -20.62
CA SER A 245 8.92 21.31 -19.60
C SER A 245 8.93 22.30 -18.41
N GLN A 246 9.96 23.14 -18.31
CA GLN A 246 10.10 24.21 -17.31
C GLN A 246 10.10 25.63 -17.90
N ASN A 247 10.14 25.79 -19.23
CA ASN A 247 10.09 27.10 -19.87
C ASN A 247 9.41 26.98 -21.24
N HIS A 248 8.13 27.37 -21.29
CA HIS A 248 7.30 27.43 -22.50
C HIS A 248 6.17 28.44 -22.29
N HIS A 249 5.70 29.06 -23.38
CA HIS A 249 4.55 29.97 -23.34
C HIS A 249 3.21 29.22 -23.18
N THR A 250 2.12 29.97 -23.02
CA THR A 250 0.76 29.41 -23.00
C THR A 250 0.38 28.90 -24.39
N ILE A 251 0.13 27.60 -24.53
CA ILE A 251 -0.36 26.99 -25.78
C ILE A 251 -1.87 26.79 -25.64
N ILE A 252 -2.64 27.62 -26.36
CA ILE A 252 -4.07 27.43 -26.57
C ILE A 252 -4.26 26.86 -27.97
N GLN A 253 -4.88 25.68 -28.06
CA GLN A 253 -5.18 24.99 -29.31
C GLN A 253 -6.63 24.49 -29.23
N VAL A 254 -7.52 25.08 -30.04
CA VAL A 254 -8.86 24.52 -30.24
C VAL A 254 -8.70 23.24 -31.06
N LEU A 255 -9.10 22.10 -30.49
CA LEU A 255 -9.00 20.77 -31.10
C LEU A 255 -10.32 20.34 -31.76
N LEU A 256 -11.45 20.81 -31.24
CA LEU A 256 -12.76 20.72 -31.87
C LEU A 256 -13.50 22.05 -31.69
N GLU A 257 -14.26 22.45 -32.69
CA GLU A 257 -15.09 23.66 -32.66
C GLU A 257 -16.46 23.39 -33.28
N SER A 258 -17.53 23.66 -32.52
CA SER A 258 -18.92 23.34 -32.86
C SER A 258 -19.47 24.06 -34.09
N ALA A 259 -18.81 25.14 -34.53
CA ALA A 259 -19.15 25.84 -35.76
C ALA A 259 -18.65 25.11 -37.02
N SER A 260 -17.57 24.33 -36.94
CA SER A 260 -16.92 23.67 -38.08
C SER A 260 -17.07 22.15 -38.05
N ASN A 261 -17.01 21.53 -36.87
CA ASN A 261 -16.97 20.08 -36.71
C ASN A 261 -18.32 19.49 -36.31
N LYS A 262 -18.74 18.45 -37.03
CA LYS A 262 -20.00 17.74 -36.84
C LYS A 262 -19.80 16.22 -36.76
N ASP A 263 -20.66 15.55 -36.01
CA ASP A 263 -20.67 14.10 -35.91
C ASP A 263 -21.11 13.44 -37.22
N THR A 264 -20.94 12.12 -37.33
CA THR A 264 -21.39 11.30 -38.47
C THR A 264 -22.91 11.25 -38.66
N ARG A 265 -23.69 12.00 -37.85
CA ARG A 265 -25.14 12.15 -37.93
C ARG A 265 -25.57 13.61 -38.19
N GLY A 266 -24.64 14.55 -38.36
CA GLY A 266 -24.85 15.95 -38.73
C GLY A 266 -24.95 16.96 -37.57
N HIS A 267 -24.75 16.55 -36.31
CA HIS A 267 -24.84 17.41 -35.12
C HIS A 267 -23.49 18.06 -34.80
N SER A 268 -23.49 19.35 -34.43
CA SER A 268 -22.27 20.06 -34.02
C SER A 268 -21.65 19.44 -32.78
N MET A 269 -20.37 19.04 -32.86
CA MET A 269 -19.64 18.48 -31.73
C MET A 269 -19.18 19.61 -30.78
N PRO A 270 -19.14 19.39 -29.45
CA PRO A 270 -18.81 20.45 -28.50
C PRO A 270 -17.36 20.95 -28.65
N ASN A 271 -17.13 22.23 -28.35
CA ASN A 271 -15.79 22.82 -28.42
C ASN A 271 -14.83 22.13 -27.42
N LEU A 272 -13.76 21.55 -27.92
CA LEU A 272 -12.64 21.03 -27.13
C LEU A 272 -11.45 21.98 -27.28
N VAL A 273 -11.06 22.66 -26.21
CA VAL A 273 -9.91 23.58 -26.22
C VAL A 273 -8.82 23.08 -25.28
N TYR A 274 -7.69 22.67 -25.84
CA TYR A 274 -6.50 22.35 -25.10
C TYR A 274 -5.78 23.64 -24.68
N VAL A 275 -5.47 23.77 -23.38
CA VAL A 275 -4.77 24.92 -22.81
C VAL A 275 -3.64 24.46 -21.89
N SER A 276 -2.41 24.53 -22.38
CA SER A 276 -1.21 24.51 -21.54
C SER A 276 -0.84 25.94 -21.15
N ARG A 277 -0.48 26.19 -19.88
CA ARG A 277 -0.18 27.53 -19.37
C ARG A 277 1.33 27.79 -19.25
N GLU A 278 1.71 29.05 -19.46
CA GLU A 278 3.08 29.52 -19.44
C GLU A 278 3.86 29.20 -18.15
N LYS A 279 5.14 28.91 -18.32
CA LYS A 279 6.14 28.81 -17.24
C LYS A 279 7.39 29.59 -17.62
N SER A 280 7.91 30.36 -16.67
CA SER A 280 9.12 31.18 -16.81
C SER A 280 9.89 31.22 -15.48
N LYS A 281 11.19 31.55 -15.53
CA LYS A 281 12.14 31.43 -14.40
C LYS A 281 12.31 32.68 -13.53
N SER A 282 11.42 33.67 -13.64
CA SER A 282 11.71 35.07 -13.25
C SER A 282 11.32 35.53 -11.85
N PHE A 283 10.75 34.68 -10.97
CA PHE A 283 10.40 35.08 -9.58
C PHE A 283 10.82 34.02 -8.52
N PRO A 284 11.36 34.43 -7.33
CA PRO A 284 11.89 33.54 -6.27
C PRO A 284 10.85 33.19 -5.18
N HIS A 285 11.26 32.61 -4.03
CA HIS A 285 10.79 32.79 -2.61
C HIS A 285 11.25 31.63 -1.65
N HIS A 286 11.29 31.83 -0.32
CA HIS A 286 11.96 30.97 0.73
C HIS A 286 11.27 31.10 2.14
N PHE A 287 11.59 30.47 3.30
CA PHE A 287 12.64 29.51 3.79
C PHE A 287 12.31 28.94 5.23
N LYS A 288 12.81 27.74 5.62
CA LYS A 288 13.02 27.17 7.02
C LYS A 288 11.79 26.86 7.92
N GLY A 289 11.84 26.00 8.96
CA GLY A 289 12.83 24.94 9.35
C GLY A 289 12.91 24.58 10.87
N GLY A 290 13.18 23.32 11.25
CA GLY A 290 13.60 22.84 12.61
C GLY A 290 12.52 22.14 13.51
N ALA A 291 12.82 21.47 14.66
CA ALA A 291 14.09 20.90 15.19
C ALA A 291 13.94 20.04 16.51
N LEU A 292 14.47 18.79 16.52
CA LEU A 292 14.89 17.86 17.63
C LEU A 292 14.00 17.45 18.84
N ASN A 293 14.38 16.31 19.43
CA ASN A 293 13.95 15.73 20.70
C ASN A 293 15.17 15.10 21.45
N THR A 294 15.42 15.42 22.73
CA THR A 294 16.26 14.61 23.66
C THR A 294 16.13 15.07 25.13
N LEU A 295 15.75 14.17 26.04
CA LEU A 295 16.27 14.03 27.43
C LEU A 295 15.52 12.94 28.23
N ALA A 296 16.25 12.03 28.88
CA ALA A 296 15.97 11.48 30.23
C ALA A 296 16.80 10.20 30.54
N SER A 297 17.47 10.19 31.69
CA SER A 297 17.68 8.99 32.51
C SER A 297 17.03 9.29 33.86
N ASP A 298 15.93 8.60 34.19
CA ASP A 298 15.10 8.81 35.39
C ASP A 298 14.35 7.50 35.70
N ALA A 299 13.95 7.24 36.95
CA ALA A 299 13.24 6.02 37.37
C ALA A 299 11.94 5.77 36.57
N TRP A 300 11.32 6.85 36.07
CA TRP A 300 10.16 6.81 35.17
C TRP A 300 10.41 6.12 33.82
N VAL A 301 11.67 5.84 33.45
CA VAL A 301 12.02 4.98 32.31
C VAL A 301 11.36 3.61 32.43
N LEU A 302 11.15 3.09 33.64
CA LEU A 302 10.43 1.83 33.85
C LEU A 302 8.97 1.88 33.36
N VAL A 303 8.31 3.04 33.42
CA VAL A 303 6.95 3.24 32.88
C VAL A 303 6.99 3.26 31.34
N TYR A 304 7.96 3.95 30.74
CA TYR A 304 8.18 3.91 29.29
C TYR A 304 8.51 2.51 28.78
N VAL A 305 9.35 1.76 29.48
CA VAL A 305 9.69 0.37 29.15
C VAL A 305 8.47 -0.55 29.31
N PHE A 306 7.68 -0.39 30.36
CA PHE A 306 6.42 -1.12 30.55
C PHE A 306 5.42 -0.84 29.42
N LEU A 307 5.22 0.43 29.04
CA LEU A 307 4.34 0.81 27.94
C LEU A 307 4.85 0.24 26.61
N PHE A 308 6.13 0.44 26.28
CA PHE A 308 6.76 -0.04 25.06
C PHE A 308 6.68 -1.56 24.92
N ILE A 309 7.08 -2.32 25.95
CA ILE A 309 7.00 -3.79 25.95
C ILE A 309 5.52 -4.21 25.92
N GLY A 310 4.67 -3.64 26.76
CA GLY A 310 3.25 -3.98 26.84
C GLY A 310 2.51 -3.86 25.50
N ALA A 311 2.71 -2.75 24.77
CA ALA A 311 2.13 -2.57 23.45
C ALA A 311 2.66 -3.58 22.43
N ASN A 312 3.97 -3.79 22.37
CA ASN A 312 4.60 -4.76 21.47
C ASN A 312 4.14 -6.19 21.78
N THR A 313 4.06 -6.58 23.05
CA THR A 313 3.61 -7.91 23.50
C THR A 313 2.11 -8.12 23.26
N GLN A 314 1.24 -7.14 23.54
CA GLN A 314 -0.18 -7.26 23.20
C GLN A 314 -0.36 -7.43 21.68
N HIS A 315 0.37 -6.66 20.86
CA HIS A 315 0.26 -6.75 19.41
C HIS A 315 0.85 -8.04 18.82
N CYS A 316 1.96 -8.54 19.38
CA CYS A 316 2.55 -9.82 19.02
C CYS A 316 1.63 -10.98 19.41
N TYR A 317 1.00 -10.91 20.59
CA TYR A 317 -0.03 -11.85 21.01
C TYR A 317 -1.22 -11.84 20.04
N ASP A 318 -1.78 -10.67 19.70
CA ASP A 318 -2.88 -10.56 18.72
C ASP A 318 -2.52 -11.30 17.41
N PHE A 319 -1.36 -11.00 16.81
CA PHE A 319 -0.86 -11.63 15.57
C PHE A 319 -0.75 -13.16 15.67
N ILE A 320 -0.04 -13.66 16.69
CA ILE A 320 0.16 -15.12 16.86
C ILE A 320 -1.18 -15.81 17.18
N SER A 321 -2.10 -15.11 17.84
CA SER A 321 -3.42 -15.63 18.21
C SER A 321 -4.43 -15.70 17.05
N THR A 322 -4.04 -15.26 15.85
CA THR A 322 -4.79 -15.38 14.59
C THR A 322 -3.93 -16.02 13.50
N ASP A 323 -3.14 -17.04 13.87
CA ASP A 323 -2.28 -17.85 12.98
C ASP A 323 -1.26 -17.03 12.16
N GLY A 324 -0.90 -15.84 12.67
CA GLY A 324 0.19 -15.02 12.18
C GLY A 324 1.55 -15.48 12.71
N THR A 325 2.60 -15.32 11.90
CA THR A 325 3.97 -15.65 12.32
C THR A 325 4.66 -14.45 12.98
N PHE A 326 5.65 -14.69 13.82
CA PHE A 326 6.50 -13.65 14.42
C PHE A 326 7.19 -12.77 13.34
N GLN A 327 7.55 -13.36 12.19
CA GLN A 327 8.08 -12.61 11.04
C GLN A 327 7.03 -11.65 10.45
N ARG A 328 5.76 -12.06 10.32
CA ARG A 328 4.68 -11.18 9.87
C ARG A 328 4.44 -10.03 10.85
N TRP A 329 4.42 -10.29 12.16
CA TRP A 329 4.32 -9.26 13.20
C TRP A 329 5.48 -8.25 13.09
N TRP A 330 6.72 -8.71 13.01
CA TRP A 330 7.90 -7.84 12.93
C TRP A 330 7.93 -7.02 11.62
N SER A 331 7.49 -7.60 10.51
CA SER A 331 7.32 -6.86 9.25
C SER A 331 6.20 -5.81 9.30
N ASP A 332 5.11 -6.03 10.06
CA ASP A 332 4.13 -4.96 10.28
C ASP A 332 4.67 -3.85 11.20
N GLN A 333 5.45 -4.16 12.25
CA GLN A 333 6.10 -3.12 13.06
C GLN A 333 7.02 -2.22 12.22
N ARG A 334 7.80 -2.84 11.32
CA ARG A 334 8.57 -2.12 10.29
C ARG A 334 7.66 -1.30 9.38
N MET A 335 6.57 -1.86 8.89
CA MET A 335 5.62 -1.16 8.01
C MET A 335 4.88 -0.01 8.74
N TRP A 336 4.63 -0.11 10.04
CA TRP A 336 4.04 0.97 10.85
C TRP A 336 5.00 2.16 10.97
N LEU A 337 6.27 1.89 11.32
CA LEU A 337 7.33 2.91 11.30
C LEU A 337 7.53 3.52 9.91
N MET A 338 7.47 2.69 8.85
CA MET A 338 7.58 3.17 7.47
C MET A 338 6.42 4.07 7.07
N ARG A 339 5.16 3.69 7.36
CA ARG A 339 3.97 4.53 7.11
C ARG A 339 4.06 5.88 7.83
N ALA A 340 4.47 5.88 9.10
CA ALA A 340 4.60 7.09 9.92
C ALA A 340 5.59 8.11 9.32
N LEU A 341 6.76 7.64 8.88
CA LEU A 341 7.82 8.48 8.30
C LEU A 341 7.61 8.81 6.81
N SER A 342 6.67 8.15 6.12
CA SER A 342 6.40 8.36 4.69
C SER A 342 4.96 8.80 4.42
N SER A 343 4.02 7.87 4.21
CA SER A 343 2.66 8.21 3.78
C SER A 343 1.93 9.15 4.75
N TYR A 344 2.06 8.97 6.07
CA TYR A 344 1.41 9.86 7.04
C TYR A 344 2.08 11.25 7.10
N LEU A 345 3.40 11.32 6.96
CA LEU A 345 4.15 12.58 6.86
C LEU A 345 3.71 13.38 5.63
N PHE A 346 3.65 12.73 4.46
CA PHE A 346 3.31 13.36 3.18
C PHE A 346 1.83 13.74 3.11
N VAL A 347 0.89 12.86 3.47
CA VAL A 347 -0.56 13.17 3.48
C VAL A 347 -0.88 14.22 4.55
N GLY A 348 -0.21 14.21 5.70
CA GLY A 348 -0.35 15.27 6.71
C GLY A 348 0.09 16.64 6.21
N ALA A 349 1.24 16.71 5.53
CA ALA A 349 1.71 17.92 4.88
C ALA A 349 0.77 18.37 3.76
N GLU A 350 0.35 17.46 2.89
CA GLU A 350 -0.56 17.71 1.78
C GLU A 350 -1.93 18.25 2.25
N PHE A 351 -2.50 17.67 3.31
CA PHE A 351 -3.75 18.16 3.91
C PHE A 351 -3.63 19.59 4.44
N ILE A 352 -2.52 19.92 5.12
CA ILE A 352 -2.26 21.28 5.62
C ILE A 352 -2.11 22.26 4.44
N ILE A 353 -1.32 21.90 3.43
CA ILE A 353 -1.09 22.70 2.21
C ILE A 353 -2.41 22.91 1.45
N ASN A 354 -3.20 21.87 1.22
CA ASN A 354 -4.47 21.95 0.50
C ASN A 354 -5.53 22.72 1.28
N LYS A 355 -5.54 22.65 2.62
CA LYS A 355 -6.44 23.44 3.47
C LYS A 355 -6.08 24.93 3.53
N GLN A 356 -4.79 25.26 3.41
CA GLN A 356 -4.29 26.65 3.50
C GLN A 356 -4.18 27.35 2.14
N VAL A 357 -3.85 26.61 1.07
CA VAL A 357 -3.43 27.16 -0.24
C VAL A 357 -4.24 26.58 -1.42
N ARG A 358 -4.99 25.47 -1.20
CA ARG A 358 -5.94 24.87 -2.16
C ARG A 358 -5.35 24.62 -3.57
N ILE A 359 -4.17 24.01 -3.63
CA ILE A 359 -3.38 23.81 -4.86
C ILE A 359 -3.94 22.63 -5.69
N PRO A 360 -4.44 22.85 -6.93
CA PRO A 360 -5.03 21.76 -7.72
C PRO A 360 -4.02 20.68 -8.16
N ALA A 361 -2.74 21.03 -8.29
CA ALA A 361 -1.70 20.13 -8.78
C ALA A 361 -1.35 18.96 -7.83
N LEU A 362 -1.84 18.98 -6.58
CA LEU A 362 -1.71 17.87 -5.63
C LEU A 362 -2.92 16.91 -5.66
N GLN A 363 -4.01 17.27 -6.34
CA GLN A 363 -5.30 16.55 -6.27
C GLN A 363 -5.40 15.33 -7.22
N GLY A 364 -4.31 14.98 -7.92
CA GLY A 364 -4.30 13.90 -8.91
C GLY A 364 -3.89 12.55 -8.32
N PHE A 365 -4.83 11.62 -8.23
CA PHE A 365 -4.53 10.21 -7.93
C PHE A 365 -3.90 9.54 -9.17
N ASN A 366 -2.58 9.37 -9.17
CA ASN A 366 -1.93 8.54 -10.19
C ASN A 366 -2.04 7.07 -9.79
N LEU A 367 -2.93 6.33 -10.46
CA LEU A 367 -3.08 4.89 -10.30
C LEU A 367 -1.71 4.19 -10.42
N THR A 368 -1.38 3.35 -9.44
CA THR A 368 -0.17 2.53 -9.43
C THR A 368 -0.36 1.29 -10.29
N SER A 369 0.66 0.89 -11.06
CA SER A 369 0.60 -0.39 -11.78
C SER A 369 0.49 -1.57 -10.80
N LYS A 370 -0.43 -2.48 -11.10
CA LYS A 370 -0.59 -3.78 -10.44
C LYS A 370 0.29 -4.87 -11.08
N VAL A 371 0.97 -4.57 -12.19
CA VAL A 371 1.90 -5.47 -12.87
C VAL A 371 3.08 -5.76 -11.95
N VAL A 372 3.22 -7.03 -11.52
CA VAL A 372 4.34 -7.52 -10.72
C VAL A 372 5.26 -8.35 -11.61
N ASP A 373 6.50 -7.90 -11.79
CA ASP A 373 7.52 -8.69 -12.48
C ASP A 373 7.84 -10.00 -11.71
N LYS A 374 8.22 -11.05 -12.43
CA LYS A 374 8.54 -12.37 -11.86
C LYS A 374 9.60 -12.29 -10.76
N ASP A 375 10.60 -11.42 -10.90
CA ASP A 375 11.62 -11.29 -9.86
C ASP A 375 11.14 -10.44 -8.68
N GLN A 376 10.21 -9.50 -8.87
CA GLN A 376 9.52 -8.81 -7.78
C GLN A 376 8.61 -9.76 -6.98
N GLY A 377 7.90 -10.66 -7.67
CA GLY A 377 7.09 -11.72 -7.05
C GLY A 377 7.92 -12.64 -6.14
N LYS A 378 9.04 -13.18 -6.65
CA LYS A 378 9.99 -13.99 -5.84
C LYS A 378 10.48 -13.25 -4.60
N ARG A 379 10.78 -11.94 -4.70
CA ARG A 379 11.22 -11.12 -3.56
C ARG A 379 10.11 -10.98 -2.51
N TYR A 380 8.86 -10.80 -2.93
CA TYR A 380 7.70 -10.77 -2.04
C TYR A 380 7.49 -12.11 -1.31
N GLU A 381 7.56 -13.24 -2.01
CA GLU A 381 7.47 -14.60 -1.41
C GLU A 381 8.57 -14.85 -0.38
N GLN A 382 9.79 -14.35 -0.63
CA GLN A 382 10.92 -14.40 0.31
C GLN A 382 10.80 -13.42 1.48
N GLY A 383 9.75 -12.58 1.52
CA GLY A 383 9.54 -11.56 2.56
C GLY A 383 10.54 -10.39 2.49
N LEU A 384 11.15 -10.15 1.32
CA LEU A 384 12.06 -9.02 1.09
C LEU A 384 11.26 -7.75 0.76
N PHE A 385 11.68 -6.63 1.34
CA PHE A 385 11.10 -5.32 1.05
C PHE A 385 11.59 -4.81 -0.30
N GLU A 386 10.71 -4.09 -1.01
CA GLU A 386 10.98 -3.56 -2.36
C GLU A 386 11.19 -2.05 -2.32
N PHE A 387 12.33 -1.58 -2.84
CA PHE A 387 12.68 -0.15 -2.87
C PHE A 387 13.05 0.38 -4.27
N GLY A 388 12.88 -0.42 -5.34
CA GLY A 388 13.31 -0.08 -6.70
C GLY A 388 12.68 1.17 -7.31
N MET A 389 11.42 1.48 -6.95
CA MET A 389 10.74 2.67 -7.46
C MET A 389 11.32 3.96 -6.89
N SER A 390 11.71 4.90 -7.76
CA SER A 390 12.20 6.21 -7.34
C SER A 390 11.06 7.07 -6.76
N SER A 391 10.97 7.12 -5.43
CA SER A 391 9.92 7.85 -4.70
C SER A 391 10.50 8.73 -3.59
N PRO A 392 10.06 10.01 -3.46
CA PRO A 392 10.49 10.88 -2.36
C PRO A 392 10.05 10.37 -0.99
N LEU A 393 9.04 9.48 -0.93
CA LEU A 393 8.60 8.79 0.29
C LEU A 393 9.72 8.03 1.00
N PHE A 394 10.75 7.60 0.27
CA PHE A 394 11.91 6.89 0.83
C PHE A 394 12.98 7.82 1.44
N VAL A 395 12.95 9.12 1.17
CA VAL A 395 13.97 10.06 1.66
C VAL A 395 13.94 10.20 3.19
N PRO A 396 12.80 10.46 3.86
CA PRO A 396 12.76 10.53 5.33
C PRO A 396 13.09 9.19 5.99
N LEU A 397 12.71 8.07 5.35
CA LEU A 397 13.01 6.71 5.82
C LEU A 397 14.51 6.45 5.87
N ALA A 398 15.21 6.71 4.77
CA ALA A 398 16.66 6.59 4.70
C ALA A 398 17.37 7.60 5.62
N THR A 399 16.90 8.86 5.69
CA THR A 399 17.46 9.86 6.62
C THR A 399 17.32 9.43 8.08
N ALA A 400 16.15 8.94 8.50
CA ALA A 400 15.94 8.44 9.85
C ALA A 400 16.80 7.20 10.15
N ALA A 401 16.96 6.29 9.19
CA ALA A 401 17.85 5.13 9.32
C ALA A 401 19.32 5.56 9.52
N ILE A 402 19.83 6.48 8.70
CA ILE A 402 21.19 7.04 8.80
C ILE A 402 21.40 7.71 10.16
N ILE A 403 20.47 8.54 10.61
CA ILE A 403 20.57 9.23 11.90
C ILE A 403 20.64 8.23 13.06
N ASN A 404 19.80 7.20 13.07
CA ASN A 404 19.80 6.19 14.14
C ASN A 404 21.09 5.37 14.17
N VAL A 405 21.64 4.94 13.02
CA VAL A 405 22.91 4.18 13.02
C VAL A 405 24.11 5.04 13.39
N VAL A 406 24.16 6.31 12.94
CA VAL A 406 25.22 7.26 13.33
C VAL A 406 25.14 7.60 14.82
N ALA A 407 23.94 7.76 15.38
CA ALA A 407 23.74 7.97 16.82
C ALA A 407 24.17 6.74 17.64
N PHE A 408 23.76 5.53 17.24
CA PHE A 408 24.14 4.29 17.90
C PHE A 408 25.66 4.08 17.91
N ILE A 409 26.33 4.25 16.76
CA ILE A 409 27.80 4.12 16.65
C ILE A 409 28.49 5.15 17.56
N LYS A 410 28.07 6.42 17.54
CA LYS A 410 28.69 7.47 18.37
C LYS A 410 28.49 7.25 19.87
N ALA A 411 27.33 6.75 20.29
CA ALA A 411 27.09 6.37 21.68
C ALA A 411 27.97 5.18 22.10
N ALA A 412 28.02 4.12 21.28
CA ALA A 412 28.87 2.95 21.54
C ALA A 412 30.36 3.33 21.63
N THR A 413 30.88 4.10 20.67
CA THR A 413 32.27 4.59 20.68
C THR A 413 32.55 5.46 21.91
N ARG A 414 31.62 6.32 22.33
CA ARG A 414 31.78 7.13 23.56
C ARG A 414 31.84 6.26 24.82
N VAL A 415 30.97 5.26 24.96
CA VAL A 415 30.98 4.32 26.09
C VAL A 415 32.29 3.50 26.14
N ILE A 416 32.80 3.06 24.98
CA ILE A 416 34.09 2.34 24.89
C ILE A 416 35.26 3.24 25.30
N ILE A 417 35.31 4.48 24.80
CA ILE A 417 36.36 5.45 25.15
C ILE A 417 36.32 5.80 26.64
N SER A 418 35.14 5.94 27.24
CA SER A 418 34.99 6.17 28.69
C SER A 418 35.13 4.91 29.55
N LYS A 419 35.58 3.78 28.99
CA LYS A 419 35.73 2.48 29.69
C LYS A 419 34.45 2.03 30.43
N GLY A 420 33.28 2.48 29.99
CA GLY A 420 32.00 2.19 30.63
C GLY A 420 31.49 3.26 31.61
N GLU A 421 32.27 4.27 31.99
CA GLU A 421 31.88 5.31 32.98
C GLU A 421 30.62 6.11 32.58
N CYS A 422 30.29 6.16 31.29
CA CYS A 422 29.09 6.84 30.79
C CYS A 422 27.91 5.90 30.47
N TRP A 423 27.98 4.60 30.80
CA TRP A 423 27.01 3.60 30.34
C TRP A 423 25.56 3.96 30.74
N ASP A 424 25.31 4.30 32.01
CA ASP A 424 23.97 4.64 32.53
C ASP A 424 23.34 5.88 31.85
N MET A 425 24.16 6.77 31.31
CA MET A 425 23.71 7.94 30.56
C MET A 425 23.24 7.58 29.14
N PHE A 426 23.89 6.59 28.51
CA PHE A 426 23.64 6.25 27.10
C PHE A 426 22.79 4.99 26.89
N MET A 427 22.61 4.12 27.89
CA MET A 427 21.93 2.82 27.76
C MET A 427 20.57 2.91 27.05
N ILE A 428 19.68 3.78 27.50
CA ILE A 428 18.31 3.93 26.95
C ILE A 428 18.35 4.50 25.53
N GLN A 429 19.26 5.43 25.27
CA GLN A 429 19.45 6.08 23.97
C GLN A 429 19.99 5.07 22.95
N MET A 430 20.92 4.21 23.37
CA MET A 430 21.42 3.07 22.58
C MET A 430 20.34 2.00 22.34
N PHE A 431 19.47 1.74 23.32
CA PHE A 431 18.32 0.84 23.14
C PHE A 431 17.34 1.38 22.09
N LEU A 432 16.93 2.65 22.18
CA LEU A 432 16.03 3.27 21.21
C LEU A 432 16.66 3.35 19.81
N ALA A 433 17.93 3.76 19.71
CA ALA A 433 18.64 3.82 18.44
C ALA A 433 18.85 2.42 17.82
N SER A 434 19.16 1.39 18.63
CA SER A 434 19.30 0.01 18.13
C SER A 434 17.96 -0.58 17.70
N TYR A 435 16.85 -0.31 18.39
CA TYR A 435 15.50 -0.67 17.93
C TYR A 435 15.17 0.00 16.58
N GLY A 436 15.54 1.28 16.42
CA GLY A 436 15.47 1.98 15.14
C GLY A 436 16.29 1.30 14.04
N VAL A 437 17.54 0.93 14.32
CA VAL A 437 18.45 0.24 13.38
C VAL A 437 17.93 -1.15 12.99
N LEU A 438 17.43 -1.95 13.95
CA LEU A 438 16.90 -3.30 13.72
C LEU A 438 15.62 -3.29 12.88
N ASN A 439 14.78 -2.26 13.04
CA ASN A 439 13.62 -2.04 12.19
C ASN A 439 14.03 -1.50 10.80
N ALA A 440 15.00 -0.60 10.74
CA ALA A 440 15.55 -0.06 9.50
C ALA A 440 16.45 -1.03 8.70
N TRP A 441 16.68 -2.26 9.18
CA TRP A 441 17.52 -3.25 8.48
C TRP A 441 17.20 -3.43 6.98
N PRO A 442 15.93 -3.54 6.54
CA PRO A 442 15.63 -3.64 5.11
C PRO A 442 16.02 -2.37 4.32
N ILE A 443 16.00 -1.20 4.95
CA ILE A 443 16.41 0.08 4.35
C ILE A 443 17.94 0.07 4.14
N PHE A 444 18.73 -0.34 5.12
CA PHE A 444 20.19 -0.49 4.94
C PHE A 444 20.54 -1.53 3.88
N GLN A 445 19.80 -2.64 3.83
CA GLN A 445 19.93 -3.63 2.75
C GLN A 445 19.66 -2.98 1.39
N GLY A 446 18.53 -2.26 1.25
CA GLY A 446 18.15 -1.56 0.02
C GLY A 446 19.12 -0.46 -0.40
N MET A 447 19.73 0.28 0.53
CA MET A 447 20.68 1.37 0.20
C MET A 447 22.06 0.84 -0.22
N MET A 448 22.63 -0.09 0.56
CA MET A 448 24.07 -0.39 0.55
C MET A 448 24.44 -1.84 0.21
N LEU A 449 23.62 -2.83 0.60
CA LEU A 449 24.00 -4.24 0.52
C LEU A 449 23.43 -4.97 -0.70
N ARG A 450 22.39 -4.42 -1.33
CA ARG A 450 21.70 -5.00 -2.49
C ARG A 450 22.15 -4.38 -3.80
N SER A 451 22.20 -5.20 -4.85
CA SER A 451 22.55 -4.85 -6.23
C SER A 451 21.46 -5.23 -7.25
N ASP A 452 20.33 -5.79 -6.80
CA ASP A 452 19.19 -6.19 -7.62
C ASP A 452 18.22 -5.02 -7.87
N ASN A 453 17.23 -5.22 -8.74
CA ASN A 453 16.26 -4.18 -9.10
C ASN A 453 15.41 -3.66 -7.92
N GLY A 454 15.30 -4.40 -6.81
CA GLY A 454 14.64 -3.93 -5.59
C GLY A 454 15.51 -3.06 -4.68
N ARG A 455 16.74 -2.71 -5.10
CA ARG A 455 17.63 -1.74 -4.44
C ARG A 455 17.01 -0.34 -4.42
N MET A 456 17.24 0.41 -3.35
CA MET A 456 16.85 1.83 -3.25
C MET A 456 17.70 2.70 -4.21
N PRO A 457 17.08 3.50 -5.10
CA PRO A 457 17.79 4.35 -6.07
C PRO A 457 18.86 5.26 -5.46
N THR A 458 20.03 5.32 -6.11
CA THR A 458 21.23 6.02 -5.62
C THR A 458 20.97 7.49 -5.27
N MET A 459 20.12 8.19 -6.03
CA MET A 459 19.75 9.58 -5.76
C MET A 459 19.04 9.77 -4.40
N ILE A 460 18.21 8.81 -4.00
CA ILE A 460 17.52 8.81 -2.70
C ILE A 460 18.53 8.58 -1.57
N THR A 461 19.46 7.63 -1.76
CA THR A 461 20.58 7.36 -0.85
C THR A 461 21.49 8.59 -0.66
N ILE A 462 21.82 9.31 -1.75
CA ILE A 462 22.61 10.56 -1.68
C ILE A 462 21.81 11.66 -0.97
N THR A 463 20.59 11.95 -1.42
CA THR A 463 19.75 13.03 -0.86
C THR A 463 19.50 12.84 0.63
N SER A 464 19.15 11.61 1.05
CA SER A 464 18.92 11.29 2.45
C SER A 464 20.18 11.39 3.32
N SER A 465 21.35 11.07 2.75
CA SER A 465 22.66 11.24 3.41
C SER A 465 23.03 12.72 3.56
N CYS A 466 22.80 13.54 2.54
CA CYS A 466 22.98 15.00 2.62
C CYS A 466 22.07 15.62 3.69
N ILE A 467 20.78 15.25 3.71
CA ILE A 467 19.82 15.73 4.72
C ILE A 467 20.21 15.27 6.13
N ALA A 468 20.57 13.99 6.31
CA ALA A 468 21.04 13.48 7.60
C ALA A 468 22.31 14.20 8.09
N THR A 469 23.22 14.55 7.17
CA THR A 469 24.42 15.32 7.48
C THR A 469 24.09 16.76 7.88
N ILE A 470 23.21 17.44 7.14
CA ILE A 470 22.74 18.80 7.49
C ILE A 470 22.08 18.81 8.87
N ILE A 471 21.19 17.85 9.13
CA ILE A 471 20.55 17.66 10.44
C ILE A 471 21.60 17.47 11.54
N TYR A 472 22.56 16.57 11.35
CA TYR A 472 23.61 16.32 12.35
C TYR A 472 24.49 17.55 12.60
N VAL A 473 24.87 18.28 11.54
CA VAL A 473 25.68 19.50 11.63
C VAL A 473 24.91 20.60 12.38
N MET A 474 23.64 20.83 12.06
CA MET A 474 22.80 21.80 12.77
C MET A 474 22.76 21.51 14.29
N PHE A 475 22.64 20.25 14.70
CA PHE A 475 22.64 19.88 16.12
C PHE A 475 24.01 19.84 16.80
N THR A 476 25.10 19.90 16.03
CA THR A 476 26.46 20.09 16.56
C THR A 476 26.82 21.57 16.72
N PHE A 477 26.01 22.50 16.18
CA PHE A 477 26.18 23.95 16.28
C PHE A 477 25.11 24.65 17.14
N TRP A 478 24.14 23.91 17.68
CA TRP A 478 23.02 24.45 18.47
C TRP A 478 22.98 23.93 19.92
N MET A 479 24.01 23.18 20.31
CA MET A 479 24.40 22.86 21.69
C MET A 479 25.87 23.23 21.88
#